data_AF-A0A8C3VKR6-F1
#
_entry.id   AF-A0A8C3VKR6-F1
#
_cell.length_a   1.000
_cell.length_b   1.000
_cell.length_c   1.000
_cell.angle_alpha   90.00
_cell.angle_beta   90.00
_cell.angle_gamma   90.00
#
_symmetry.space_group_name_H-M   'P 1'
#
loop_
_entity.id
_entity.type
_entity.pdbx_description
1 polymer ?
#
loop_
_entity_poly.entity_id
_entity_poly.type
_entity_poly.pdbx_seq_one_letter_code
_entity_poly.pdbx_strand_id
1 'polypeptide(L)' 'PFSSVKYLGQDFETLRRQCLDSGVLFKDPEFPACQSALAVAQTPGPRHGGSPGV' A
#
# COMPACT_ATOMS: atom_id res chain seq x y z
N PRO A 1 5.80 -28.66 9.37
CA PRO A 1 4.71 -27.83 8.80
C PRO A 1 4.98 -26.33 9.04
N PHE A 2 5.19 -25.57 7.96
CA PHE A 2 5.40 -24.13 8.03
C PHE A 2 4.11 -23.43 7.61
N SER A 3 3.38 -22.86 8.56
CA SER A 3 2.27 -21.95 8.25
C SER A 3 2.80 -20.54 8.10
N SER A 4 2.26 -19.78 7.14
CA SER A 4 2.59 -18.36 6.98
C SER A 4 2.13 -17.57 8.22
N VAL A 5 2.93 -16.59 8.64
CA VAL A 5 2.60 -15.70 9.76
C VAL A 5 1.62 -14.62 9.28
N LYS A 6 0.65 -14.27 10.11
CA LYS A 6 -0.30 -13.19 9.84
C LYS A 6 0.40 -11.84 10.03
N TYR A 7 0.61 -11.12 8.94
CA TYR A 7 1.18 -9.77 8.97
C TYR A 7 0.18 -8.81 9.63
N LEU A 8 0.65 -8.02 10.61
CA LEU A 8 -0.19 -7.06 11.37
C LEU A 8 -1.48 -7.68 11.96
N GLY A 9 -1.48 -9.00 12.22
CA GLY A 9 -2.66 -9.72 12.70
C GLY A 9 -3.79 -9.90 11.67
N GLN A 10 -3.58 -9.53 10.41
CA GLN A 10 -4.57 -9.67 9.35
C GLN A 10 -4.70 -11.15 8.92
N ASP A 11 -5.92 -11.71 9.07
CA ASP A 11 -6.24 -13.08 8.68
C ASP A 11 -7.08 -13.10 7.39
N PHE A 12 -6.52 -13.66 6.31
CA PHE A 12 -7.15 -13.66 4.99
C PHE A 12 -8.54 -14.31 4.99
N GLU A 13 -8.69 -15.50 5.59
CA GLU A 13 -9.95 -16.25 5.55
C GLU A 13 -11.06 -15.55 6.35
N THR A 14 -10.69 -15.00 7.50
CA THR A 14 -11.60 -14.21 8.34
C THR A 14 -12.05 -12.93 7.64
N LEU A 15 -11.13 -12.18 7.03
CA LEU A 15 -11.45 -10.95 6.30
C LEU A 15 -12.32 -11.24 5.06
N ARG A 16 -11.99 -12.29 4.30
CA ARG A 16 -12.76 -12.72 3.14
C ARG A 16 -14.18 -13.10 3.54
N ARG A 17 -14.35 -13.87 4.61
CA ARG A 17 -15.68 -14.27 5.12
C ARG A 17 -16.51 -13.04 5.47
N GLN A 18 -15.96 -12.11 6.24
CA GLN A 18 -16.67 -10.89 6.63
C GLN A 18 -17.13 -10.06 5.42
N CYS A 19 -16.29 -9.94 4.38
CA CYS A 19 -16.63 -9.21 3.17
C CYS A 19 -17.75 -9.89 2.37
N LEU A 20 -17.70 -11.22 2.25
CA LEU A 20 -18.74 -12.00 1.58
C LEU A 20 -20.08 -11.93 2.34
N ASP A 21 -20.03 -12.07 3.67
CA ASP A 21 -21.23 -12.05 4.52
C ASP A 21 -21.90 -10.66 4.55
N SER A 22 -21.11 -9.60 4.42
CA SER A 22 -21.61 -8.22 4.35
C SER A 22 -21.89 -7.71 2.92
N GLY A 23 -21.53 -8.50 1.89
CA GLY A 23 -21.74 -8.12 0.48
C GLY A 23 -20.90 -6.93 0.01
N VAL A 24 -19.75 -6.68 0.62
CA VAL A 24 -18.84 -5.57 0.26
C VAL A 24 -17.50 -6.08 -0.24
N LEU A 25 -16.80 -5.24 -1.02
CA LEU A 25 -15.40 -5.51 -1.38
C LEU A 25 -14.47 -5.02 -0.28
N PHE A 26 -13.46 -5.83 0.04
CA PHE A 26 -12.45 -5.48 1.03
C PHE A 26 -11.66 -4.24 0.60
N LYS A 27 -11.38 -3.37 1.57
CA LYS A 27 -10.44 -2.25 1.43
C LYS A 27 -9.45 -2.38 2.57
N ASP A 28 -8.17 -2.50 2.24
CA ASP A 28 -7.13 -2.69 3.25
C ASP A 28 -6.95 -1.41 4.08
N PRO A 29 -7.20 -1.46 5.40
CA PRO A 29 -6.97 -0.30 6.27
C PRO A 29 -5.49 -0.05 6.54
N GLU A 30 -4.64 -1.09 6.54
CA GLU A 30 -3.20 -0.98 6.78
C GLU A 30 -2.46 -0.50 5.51
N PHE A 31 -3.07 -0.70 4.34
CA PHE A 31 -2.54 -0.22 3.06
C PHE A 31 -3.63 0.35 2.14
N PRO A 32 -4.16 1.55 2.46
CA PRO A 32 -5.25 2.15 1.71
C PRO A 32 -4.81 2.52 0.29
N ALA A 33 -5.72 2.39 -0.67
CA ALA A 33 -5.50 2.75 -2.08
C ALA A 33 -5.48 4.29 -2.31
N CYS A 34 -4.51 4.97 -1.72
CA CYS A 34 -4.29 6.41 -1.84
C CYS A 34 -2.84 6.73 -2.20
N GLN A 35 -2.51 8.02 -2.40
CA GLN A 35 -1.19 8.44 -2.88
C GLN A 35 -0.03 7.99 -1.98
N SER A 36 -0.26 7.81 -0.67
CA SER A 36 0.75 7.28 0.24
C SER A 36 1.15 5.83 -0.07
N ALA A 37 0.25 5.02 -0.66
CA ALA A 37 0.56 3.66 -1.09
C ALA A 37 1.43 3.62 -2.36
N LEU A 38 1.46 4.71 -3.14
CA LEU A 38 2.28 4.82 -4.35
C LEU A 38 3.69 5.33 -4.07
N ALA A 39 3.87 6.07 -2.97
CA ALA A 39 5.11 6.79 -2.72
C ALA A 39 6.17 5.90 -2.07
N VAL A 40 7.06 5.31 -2.88
CA VAL A 40 8.47 5.27 -2.49
C VAL A 40 8.96 6.71 -2.48
N ALA A 41 9.69 7.13 -1.45
CA ALA A 41 10.24 8.48 -1.35
C ALA A 41 10.79 8.91 -2.72
N GLN A 42 10.14 9.86 -3.37
CA GLN A 42 10.65 10.46 -4.60
C GLN A 42 11.92 11.20 -4.17
N THR A 43 13.07 10.53 -4.21
CA THR A 43 14.36 11.20 -4.17
C THR A 43 14.30 12.20 -5.32
N PRO A 44 14.33 13.52 -5.07
CA PRO A 44 14.42 14.48 -6.15
C PRO A 44 15.69 14.12 -6.92
N GLY A 45 15.54 13.77 -8.21
CA GLY A 45 16.69 13.56 -9.07
C GLY A 45 17.61 14.78 -9.01
N PRO A 46 18.93 14.64 -9.22
CA PRO A 46 19.84 15.77 -9.16
C PRO A 46 19.32 16.88 -10.07
N ARG A 47 19.05 18.07 -9.49
CA ARG A 47 18.69 19.23 -10.29
C ARG A 47 19.88 19.54 -11.19
N HIS A 48 19.81 19.17 -12.47
CA HIS A 48 20.75 19.67 -13.46
C HIS A 48 20.61 21.20 -13.45
N GLY A 49 21.66 21.87 -12.98
CA GLY A 49 21.70 23.31 -12.83
C GLY A 49 21.34 23.99 -14.15
N GLY A 50 20.31 24.83 -14.11
CA GLY A 50 20.04 25.75 -15.20
C GLY A 50 21.23 26.67 -15.35
N SER A 51 21.87 26.65 -16.52
CA SER A 51 22.79 27.71 -16.93
C SER A 51 21.99 29.02 -17.01
N PRO A 52 22.48 30.14 -16.45
CA PRO A 52 21.87 31.43 -16.72
C PRO A 52 22.12 31.73 -18.20
N GLY A 53 21.03 31.89 -18.96
CA GLY A 53 21.10 32.35 -20.35
C GLY A 53 21.77 33.73 -20.41
N VAL A 54 22.79 33.83 -21.25
CA VAL A 54 23.34 35.07 -21.83
C VAL A 54 22.36 35.64 -22.84
#